data_AF-A0A4Q4ZFX7-F1
#
_entry.id   AF-A0A4Q4ZFX7-F1
#
_cell.length_a   1.000
_cell.length_b   1.000
_cell.length_c   1.000
_cell.angle_alpha   90.00
_cell.angle_beta   90.00
_cell.angle_gamma   90.00
#
_symmetry.space_group_name_H-M   'P 1'
#
loop_
_entity.id
_entity.type
_entity.pdbx_description
1 polymer ?
#
loop_
_entity_poly.entity_id
_entity_poly.type
_entity_poly.pdbx_seq_one_letter_code
_entity_poly.pdbx_strand_id
1 'polypeptide(L)'
;MNARVRHWRPDWPCPVAQVLAPHRRGGGDPTYRIDAAGRHWRGIRTPVGPATLCVAARPRDGVVRAEAWGEGAAWVLDALPAMLGAEDDPSGFEARHPVLEQALRLHPHWRIGRTDLVMESLVPAIVEQKVTGKEAFAGFRSLVHFHGERAPGPGTDLRLWVQPDPATLRTVPSWEWLRLHIDPARSRTVVQAARVGPSLERITALDHAEADRRLRTLPGIGVWTSAEARVRSMGDPDAVSFGDFHVAKDIGWALTGAPVDDDGLAELLEPWRGHRYRVQALVGLAALRRPRRGPRMSLPTHYPVGP
;
A
#
# COMPACT_ATOMS: atom_id res chain seq x y z
N MET A 1 10.71 25.87 -7.56
CA MET A 1 9.60 25.29 -8.35
C MET A 1 8.29 25.74 -7.73
N ASN A 2 7.39 26.36 -8.50
CA ASN A 2 6.08 26.78 -8.00
C ASN A 2 5.20 25.56 -7.74
N ALA A 3 4.40 25.61 -6.66
CA ALA A 3 3.42 24.58 -6.36
C ALA A 3 2.31 24.58 -7.41
N ARG A 4 1.92 23.40 -7.90
CA ARG A 4 0.62 23.21 -8.55
C ARG A 4 -0.41 22.86 -7.47
N VAL A 5 -1.66 23.30 -7.64
CA VAL A 5 -2.70 23.11 -6.63
C VAL A 5 -3.96 22.54 -7.28
N ARG A 6 -4.59 21.57 -6.61
CA ARG A 6 -5.93 21.07 -6.93
C ARG A 6 -6.83 21.21 -5.71
N HIS A 7 -8.03 21.72 -5.92
CA HIS A 7 -9.13 21.61 -4.97
C HIS A 7 -10.11 20.60 -5.53
N TRP A 8 -10.23 19.45 -4.87
CA TRP A 8 -11.18 18.41 -5.25
C TRP A 8 -12.33 18.39 -4.25
N ARG A 9 -13.56 18.37 -4.75
CA ARG A 9 -14.78 18.24 -3.95
C ARG A 9 -15.37 16.85 -4.21
N PRO A 10 -15.14 15.87 -3.31
CA PRO A 10 -15.82 14.58 -3.39
C PRO A 10 -17.32 14.74 -3.13
N ASP A 11 -18.13 13.85 -3.70
CA ASP A 11 -19.59 13.79 -3.44
C ASP A 11 -19.92 13.19 -2.06
N TRP A 12 -18.91 12.80 -1.28
CA TRP A 12 -19.04 12.27 0.06
C TRP A 12 -17.96 12.84 1.00
N PRO A 13 -18.14 12.78 2.34
CA PRO A 13 -17.14 13.21 3.32
C PRO A 13 -15.88 12.31 3.32
N CYS A 14 -15.00 12.47 2.34
CA CYS A 14 -13.81 11.63 2.12
C CYS A 14 -12.89 11.59 3.36
N PRO A 15 -12.70 10.41 4.00
CA PRO A 15 -11.82 10.27 5.15
C PRO A 15 -10.36 10.08 4.69
N VAL A 16 -9.73 11.17 4.22
CA VAL A 16 -8.36 11.17 3.62
C VAL A 16 -7.36 10.33 4.41
N ALA A 17 -7.33 10.47 5.74
CA ALA A 17 -6.39 9.73 6.57
C ALA A 17 -6.60 8.21 6.53
N GLN A 18 -7.86 7.74 6.48
CA GLN A 18 -8.18 6.31 6.40
C GLN A 18 -7.86 5.75 5.02
N VAL A 19 -8.15 6.51 3.95
CA VAL A 19 -7.91 6.06 2.57
C VAL A 19 -6.41 6.04 2.24
N LEU A 20 -5.63 7.01 2.72
CA LEU A 20 -4.19 7.06 2.43
C LEU A 20 -3.32 6.23 3.38
N ALA A 21 -3.86 5.75 4.51
CA ALA A 21 -3.09 4.99 5.50
C ALA A 21 -2.39 3.73 4.92
N PRO A 22 -3.01 2.93 4.03
CA PRO A 22 -2.38 1.74 3.47
C PRO A 22 -1.10 1.99 2.66
N HIS A 23 -0.87 3.22 2.20
CA HIS A 23 0.34 3.58 1.45
C HIS A 23 1.55 3.87 2.34
N ARG A 24 1.37 4.00 3.66
CA ARG A 24 2.46 4.28 4.61
C ARG A 24 3.09 3.00 5.14
N ARG A 25 4.40 2.83 4.97
CA ARG A 25 5.23 1.71 5.43
C ARG A 25 5.80 1.95 6.83
N GLY A 26 4.89 2.08 7.80
CA GLY A 26 5.22 2.27 9.21
C GLY A 26 5.67 3.68 9.61
N GLY A 27 6.15 3.81 10.85
CA GLY A 27 6.46 5.10 11.47
C GLY A 27 7.58 5.88 10.78
N GLY A 28 8.62 5.16 10.31
CA GLY A 28 9.81 5.71 9.68
C GLY A 28 9.86 5.48 8.17
N ASP A 29 8.70 5.54 7.50
CA ASP A 29 8.62 5.51 6.04
C ASP A 29 9.27 6.77 5.45
N PRO A 30 10.32 6.67 4.61
CA PRO A 30 10.97 7.84 4.04
C PRO A 30 10.17 8.48 2.88
N THR A 31 9.18 7.78 2.32
CA THR A 31 8.36 8.30 1.20
C THR A 31 7.03 8.88 1.69
N TYR A 32 6.73 8.80 2.98
CA TYR A 32 5.46 9.22 3.55
C TYR A 32 5.63 9.94 4.88
N ARG A 33 5.01 11.12 5.02
CA ARG A 33 5.00 11.89 6.27
C ARG A 33 3.62 12.44 6.57
N ILE A 34 3.27 12.51 7.85
CA ILE A 34 2.14 13.29 8.34
C ILE A 34 2.73 14.43 9.17
N ASP A 35 2.36 15.68 8.87
CA ASP A 35 2.83 16.83 9.64
C ASP A 35 1.92 17.15 10.84
N ALA A 36 2.32 18.13 11.64
CA ALA A 36 1.58 18.53 12.85
C ALA A 36 0.16 19.05 12.55
N ALA A 37 -0.09 19.53 11.32
CA ALA A 37 -1.42 19.97 10.88
C ALA A 37 -2.26 18.81 10.32
N GLY A 38 -1.76 17.57 10.38
CA GLY A 38 -2.44 16.39 9.85
C GLY A 38 -2.41 16.29 8.33
N ARG A 39 -1.55 17.05 7.64
CA ARG A 39 -1.41 16.96 6.18
C ARG A 39 -0.56 15.75 5.82
N HIS A 40 -0.98 15.05 4.78
CA HIS A 40 -0.31 13.86 4.27
C HIS A 40 0.65 14.24 3.14
N TRP A 41 1.93 13.98 3.36
CA TRP A 41 3.01 14.24 2.41
C TRP A 41 3.51 12.93 1.82
N ARG A 42 3.61 12.84 0.50
CA ARG A 42 4.09 11.67 -0.22
C ARG A 42 5.15 12.05 -1.25
N GLY A 43 6.25 11.30 -1.29
CA GLY A 43 7.18 11.30 -2.40
C GLY A 43 6.83 10.15 -3.35
N ILE A 44 6.47 10.49 -4.58
CA ILE A 44 5.86 9.58 -5.54
C ILE A 44 6.69 9.54 -6.82
N ARG A 45 6.91 8.35 -7.36
CA ARG A 45 7.49 8.16 -8.69
C ARG A 45 6.37 8.02 -9.70
N THR A 46 6.04 9.10 -10.38
CA THR A 46 5.04 9.07 -11.45
C THR A 46 5.66 8.60 -12.76
N PRO A 47 4.88 8.19 -13.77
CA PRO A 47 5.39 7.91 -15.11
C PRO A 47 6.06 9.11 -15.78
N VAL A 48 5.74 10.33 -15.32
CA VAL A 48 6.27 11.60 -15.83
C VAL A 48 7.51 12.05 -15.06
N GLY A 49 7.86 11.40 -13.94
CA GLY A 49 8.99 11.77 -13.09
C GLY A 49 8.62 11.92 -11.61
N PRO A 50 9.58 12.28 -10.76
CA PRO A 50 9.36 12.39 -9.32
C PRO A 50 8.41 13.55 -8.97
N ALA A 51 7.60 13.33 -7.94
CA ALA A 51 6.69 14.32 -7.40
C ALA A 51 6.68 14.32 -5.86
N THR A 52 6.53 15.51 -5.28
CA THR A 52 6.05 15.65 -3.90
C THR A 52 4.57 15.97 -3.97
N LEU A 53 3.75 15.28 -3.19
CA LEU A 53 2.33 15.53 -3.01
C LEU A 53 2.06 15.89 -1.54
N CYS A 54 1.32 16.96 -1.29
CA CYS A 54 0.76 17.31 0.01
C CYS A 54 -0.76 17.31 -0.07
N VAL A 55 -1.44 16.53 0.76
CA VAL A 55 -2.91 16.42 0.82
C VAL A 55 -3.41 16.92 2.16
N ALA A 56 -4.35 17.86 2.13
CA ALA A 56 -5.00 18.44 3.28
C ALA A 56 -6.53 18.33 3.13
N ALA A 57 -7.17 17.58 4.05
CA ALA A 57 -8.62 17.56 4.15
C ALA A 57 -9.13 18.88 4.75
N ARG A 58 -10.15 19.48 4.15
CA ARG A 58 -10.89 20.65 4.66
C ARG A 58 -12.36 20.25 4.85
N PRO A 59 -12.68 19.49 5.90
CA PRO A 59 -14.00 18.88 6.06
C PRO A 59 -15.13 19.93 6.18
N ARG A 60 -14.85 21.10 6.77
CA ARG A 60 -15.81 22.20 6.86
C ARG A 60 -16.20 22.77 5.49
N ASP A 61 -15.31 22.67 4.51
CA ASP A 61 -15.52 23.19 3.15
C ASP A 61 -15.96 22.10 2.17
N GLY A 62 -15.99 20.83 2.60
CA GLY A 62 -16.19 19.67 1.71
C GLY A 62 -15.10 19.52 0.66
N VAL A 63 -13.89 20.04 0.92
CA VAL A 63 -12.79 20.10 -0.06
C VAL A 63 -11.60 19.28 0.42
N VAL A 64 -10.96 18.57 -0.50
CA VAL A 64 -9.59 18.08 -0.33
C VAL A 64 -8.67 18.98 -1.15
N ARG A 65 -7.74 19.67 -0.48
CA ARG A 65 -6.72 20.47 -1.14
C ARG A 65 -5.46 19.65 -1.30
N ALA A 66 -4.98 19.53 -2.53
CA ALA A 66 -3.69 18.94 -2.83
C ALA A 66 -2.74 19.96 -3.44
N GLU A 67 -1.47 19.89 -3.06
CA GLU A 67 -0.38 20.63 -3.67
C GLU A 67 0.67 19.65 -4.18
N ALA A 68 1.25 19.94 -5.33
CA ALA A 68 2.29 19.11 -5.89
C ALA A 68 3.45 19.90 -6.50
N TRP A 69 4.64 19.29 -6.45
CA TRP A 69 5.90 19.83 -6.96
C TRP A 69 6.66 18.75 -7.73
N GLY A 70 7.55 19.18 -8.64
CA GLY A 70 8.32 18.27 -9.50
C GLY A 70 7.71 18.05 -10.87
N GLU A 71 8.38 17.23 -11.67
CA GLU A 71 7.98 16.89 -13.04
C GLU A 71 6.62 16.15 -13.06
N GLY A 72 6.41 15.26 -12.09
CA GLY A 72 5.17 14.50 -11.92
C GLY A 72 4.01 15.27 -11.26
N ALA A 73 4.15 16.57 -11.01
CA ALA A 73 3.17 17.34 -10.21
C ALA A 73 1.78 17.39 -10.84
N ALA A 74 1.67 17.53 -12.16
CA ALA A 74 0.38 17.54 -12.83
C ALA A 74 -0.30 16.16 -12.73
N TRP A 75 0.46 15.12 -13.08
CA TRP A 75 -0.01 13.73 -13.06
C TRP A 75 -0.58 13.32 -11.70
N VAL A 76 0.15 13.62 -10.61
CA VAL A 76 -0.28 13.20 -9.27
C VAL A 76 -1.51 13.98 -8.77
N LEU A 77 -1.70 15.23 -9.22
CA LEU A 77 -2.91 15.98 -8.92
C LEU A 77 -4.10 15.44 -9.72
N ASP A 78 -3.89 14.99 -10.96
CA ASP A 78 -4.93 14.36 -11.77
C ASP A 78 -5.36 12.99 -11.22
N ALA A 79 -4.41 12.20 -10.70
CA ALA A 79 -4.67 10.93 -10.04
C ALA A 79 -5.28 11.05 -8.63
N LEU A 80 -5.32 12.26 -8.04
CA LEU A 80 -5.75 12.46 -6.64
C LEU A 80 -7.15 11.90 -6.33
N PRO A 81 -8.20 12.11 -7.15
CA PRO A 81 -9.53 11.55 -6.87
C PRO A 81 -9.51 10.02 -6.78
N ALA A 82 -8.88 9.33 -7.73
CA ALA A 82 -8.76 7.87 -7.74
C ALA A 82 -7.97 7.35 -6.53
N MET A 83 -6.87 8.04 -6.17
CA MET A 83 -6.08 7.77 -4.97
C MET A 83 -6.89 7.91 -3.68
N LEU A 84 -7.94 8.72 -3.69
CA LEU A 84 -8.86 8.94 -2.57
C LEU A 84 -10.18 8.18 -2.70
N GLY A 85 -10.26 7.23 -3.64
CA GLY A 85 -11.36 6.28 -3.77
C GLY A 85 -12.56 6.78 -4.58
N ALA A 86 -12.38 7.77 -5.45
CA ALA A 86 -13.44 8.23 -6.36
C ALA A 86 -13.88 7.19 -7.39
N GLU A 87 -13.05 6.18 -7.63
CA GLU A 87 -13.35 5.08 -8.54
C GLU A 87 -13.72 3.78 -7.82
N ASP A 88 -13.84 3.81 -6.48
CA ASP A 88 -14.35 2.68 -5.71
C ASP A 88 -15.88 2.67 -5.76
N ASP A 89 -16.45 1.62 -6.35
CA ASP A 89 -17.89 1.35 -6.28
C ASP A 89 -18.19 0.36 -5.13
N PRO A 90 -18.80 0.81 -4.03
CA PRO A 90 -19.24 -0.06 -2.96
C PRO A 90 -20.61 -0.72 -3.24
N SER A 91 -21.27 -0.40 -4.36
CA SER A 91 -22.52 -1.04 -4.73
C SER A 91 -22.37 -2.56 -4.84
N GLY A 92 -23.40 -3.30 -4.45
CA GLY A 92 -23.33 -4.78 -4.37
C GLY A 92 -22.67 -5.33 -3.10
N PHE A 93 -22.00 -4.51 -2.28
CA PHE A 93 -21.53 -4.95 -0.97
C PHE A 93 -22.64 -4.90 0.09
N GLU A 94 -22.97 -6.06 0.64
CA GLU A 94 -23.84 -6.19 1.81
C GLU A 94 -23.02 -6.69 3.00
N ALA A 95 -23.16 -6.04 4.16
CA ALA A 95 -22.36 -6.38 5.34
C ALA A 95 -22.54 -7.84 5.79
N ARG A 96 -23.76 -8.39 5.71
CA ARG A 96 -24.14 -9.79 6.02
C ARG A 96 -23.65 -10.34 7.37
N HIS A 97 -23.18 -9.48 8.27
CA HIS A 97 -22.68 -9.85 9.58
C HIS A 97 -22.70 -8.63 10.54
N PRO A 98 -23.17 -8.76 11.80
CA PRO A 98 -23.33 -7.63 12.72
C PRO A 98 -22.04 -6.83 12.98
N VAL A 99 -20.89 -7.51 12.99
CA VAL A 99 -19.58 -6.88 13.17
C VAL A 99 -19.21 -5.97 11.99
N LEU A 100 -19.53 -6.41 10.76
CA LEU A 100 -19.28 -5.63 9.56
C LEU A 100 -20.28 -4.48 9.42
N GLU A 101 -21.53 -4.68 9.84
CA GLU A 101 -22.52 -3.61 9.92
C GLU A 101 -22.07 -2.51 10.88
N GLN A 102 -21.54 -2.88 12.05
CA GLN A 102 -20.99 -1.93 13.01
C GLN A 102 -19.76 -1.21 12.43
N ALA A 103 -18.86 -1.91 11.76
CA ALA A 103 -17.72 -1.30 11.09
C ALA A 103 -18.16 -0.29 10.02
N LEU A 104 -19.16 -0.62 9.20
CA LEU A 104 -19.72 0.32 8.21
C LEU A 104 -20.39 1.53 8.86
N ARG A 105 -21.09 1.36 9.99
CA ARG A 105 -21.66 2.50 10.75
C ARG A 105 -20.57 3.44 11.27
N LEU A 106 -19.41 2.92 11.66
CA LEU A 106 -18.28 3.71 12.15
C LEU A 106 -17.44 4.32 11.00
N HIS A 107 -17.42 3.67 9.83
CA HIS A 107 -16.62 4.05 8.67
C HIS A 107 -17.46 4.19 7.38
N PRO A 108 -18.58 4.93 7.38
CA PRO A 108 -19.55 4.90 6.27
C PRO A 108 -19.01 5.51 4.97
N HIS A 109 -17.98 6.34 5.09
CA HIS A 109 -17.39 7.12 4.01
C HIS A 109 -16.06 6.56 3.52
N TRP A 110 -15.56 5.47 4.13
CA TRP A 110 -14.33 4.84 3.67
C TRP A 110 -14.52 4.24 2.28
N ARG A 111 -13.46 4.35 1.47
CA ARG A 111 -13.38 3.87 0.08
C ARG A 111 -11.99 3.29 -0.15
N ILE A 112 -11.90 2.37 -1.12
CA ILE A 112 -10.63 1.79 -1.54
C ILE A 112 -9.96 2.75 -2.54
N GLY A 113 -8.82 3.31 -2.18
CA GLY A 113 -8.04 4.16 -3.07
C GLY A 113 -7.16 3.35 -4.01
N ARG A 114 -6.81 3.92 -5.17
CA ARG A 114 -5.81 3.34 -6.07
C ARG A 114 -4.81 4.37 -6.59
N THR A 115 -3.53 3.99 -6.67
CA THR A 115 -2.48 4.91 -7.15
C THR A 115 -2.19 4.81 -8.64
N ASP A 116 -2.61 3.73 -9.30
CA ASP A 116 -2.20 3.37 -10.66
C ASP A 116 -0.67 3.28 -10.84
N LEU A 117 0.04 2.99 -9.73
CA LEU A 117 1.50 2.81 -9.68
C LEU A 117 1.83 1.43 -9.13
N VAL A 118 2.08 0.48 -10.03
CA VAL A 118 2.30 -0.92 -9.67
C VAL A 118 3.65 -1.09 -8.99
N MET A 119 4.72 -0.51 -9.53
CA MET A 119 6.05 -0.65 -8.93
C MET A 119 6.14 0.06 -7.57
N GLU A 120 5.36 1.12 -7.35
CA GLU A 120 5.22 1.78 -6.04
C GLU A 120 4.65 0.84 -4.98
N SER A 121 3.68 0.01 -5.36
CA SER A 121 3.04 -0.92 -4.43
C SER A 121 3.78 -2.25 -4.32
N LEU A 122 4.37 -2.72 -5.43
CA LEU A 122 4.94 -4.05 -5.56
C LEU A 122 6.32 -4.18 -4.90
N VAL A 123 7.19 -3.18 -5.03
CA VAL A 123 8.53 -3.22 -4.41
C VAL A 123 8.46 -3.41 -2.89
N PRO A 124 7.72 -2.58 -2.12
CA PRO A 124 7.59 -2.81 -0.69
C PRO A 124 6.86 -4.12 -0.36
N ALA A 125 5.86 -4.53 -1.14
CA ALA A 125 5.19 -5.82 -0.94
C ALA A 125 6.17 -7.00 -1.07
N ILE A 126 7.08 -6.99 -2.04
CA ILE A 126 8.13 -8.02 -2.16
C ILE A 126 9.07 -7.97 -0.95
N VAL A 127 9.50 -6.77 -0.54
CA VAL A 127 10.40 -6.59 0.63
C VAL A 127 9.79 -7.10 1.94
N GLU A 128 8.46 -7.06 2.07
CA GLU A 128 7.71 -7.51 3.24
C GLU A 128 7.54 -9.04 3.34
N GLN A 129 7.88 -9.80 2.30
CA GLN A 129 7.65 -11.25 2.27
C GLN A 129 8.41 -12.00 3.39
N LYS A 130 7.64 -12.77 4.17
CA LYS A 130 8.12 -13.77 5.16
C LYS A 130 9.03 -13.19 6.26
N VAL A 131 8.96 -11.90 6.54
CA VAL A 131 9.70 -11.22 7.61
C VAL A 131 8.76 -10.44 8.52
N THR A 132 9.27 -10.02 9.68
CA THR A 132 8.50 -9.10 10.52
C THR A 132 8.37 -7.75 9.84
N GLY A 133 7.26 -7.04 10.09
CA GLY A 133 7.08 -5.68 9.55
C GLY A 133 8.20 -4.71 9.97
N LYS A 134 8.85 -4.92 11.12
CA LYS A 134 10.00 -4.09 11.54
C LYS A 134 11.20 -4.27 10.60
N GLU A 135 11.53 -5.50 10.24
CA GLU A 135 12.62 -5.80 9.29
C GLU A 135 12.28 -5.27 7.91
N ALA A 136 11.06 -5.53 7.43
CA ALA A 136 10.61 -5.07 6.14
C ALA A 136 10.67 -3.54 6.00
N PHE A 137 10.16 -2.80 6.99
CA PHE A 137 10.19 -1.34 6.96
C PHE A 137 11.60 -0.78 7.11
N ALA A 138 12.49 -1.46 7.85
CA ALA A 138 13.89 -1.08 7.92
C ALA A 138 14.58 -1.29 6.57
N GLY A 139 14.37 -2.43 5.91
CA GLY A 139 14.96 -2.73 4.61
C GLY A 139 14.43 -1.85 3.50
N PHE A 140 13.12 -1.58 3.45
CA PHE A 140 12.53 -0.62 2.52
C PHE A 140 13.09 0.78 2.74
N ARG A 141 13.18 1.24 4.01
CA ARG A 141 13.78 2.54 4.32
C ARG A 141 15.22 2.63 3.84
N SER A 142 16.04 1.61 4.10
CA SER A 142 17.43 1.57 3.63
C SER A 142 17.51 1.61 2.10
N LEU A 143 16.71 0.78 1.41
CA LEU A 143 16.63 0.78 -0.06
C LEU A 143 16.34 2.16 -0.62
N VAL A 144 15.35 2.87 -0.06
CA VAL A 144 14.99 4.22 -0.51
C VAL A 144 16.08 5.24 -0.17
N HIS A 145 16.75 5.15 0.97
CA HIS A 145 17.83 6.08 1.32
C HIS A 145 19.08 5.91 0.45
N PHE A 146 19.45 4.67 0.09
CA PHE A 146 20.65 4.39 -0.70
C PHE A 146 20.41 4.53 -2.21
N HIS A 147 19.23 4.15 -2.70
CA HIS A 147 18.95 4.07 -4.14
C HIS A 147 17.78 4.95 -4.60
N GLY A 148 17.02 5.56 -3.69
CA GLY A 148 16.01 6.55 -4.03
C GLY A 148 16.58 7.94 -4.26
N GLU A 149 15.70 8.90 -4.52
CA GLU A 149 16.07 10.31 -4.71
C GLU A 149 15.22 11.22 -3.82
N ARG A 150 15.67 12.46 -3.61
CA ARG A 150 14.92 13.43 -2.81
C ARG A 150 13.63 13.83 -3.51
N ALA A 151 12.53 13.85 -2.77
CA ALA A 151 11.28 14.35 -3.31
C ALA A 151 11.41 15.86 -3.61
N PRO A 152 10.92 16.33 -4.77
CA PRO A 152 11.18 17.68 -5.27
C PRO A 152 10.44 18.76 -4.46
N GLY A 153 10.91 20.02 -4.57
CA GLY A 153 10.30 21.15 -3.86
C GLY A 153 10.39 20.99 -2.34
N PRO A 154 9.33 21.29 -1.57
CA PRO A 154 9.34 21.18 -0.11
C PRO A 154 9.68 19.78 0.42
N GLY A 155 9.53 18.74 -0.40
CA GLY A 155 9.93 17.38 -0.06
C GLY A 155 11.41 17.28 0.32
N THR A 156 12.28 18.09 -0.27
CA THR A 156 13.72 18.10 0.04
C THR A 156 13.96 18.57 1.47
N ASP A 157 13.35 19.68 1.89
CA ASP A 157 13.48 20.24 3.24
C ASP A 157 12.82 19.32 4.29
N LEU A 158 11.73 18.66 3.92
CA LEU A 158 11.03 17.69 4.76
C LEU A 158 11.76 16.35 4.87
N ARG A 159 12.88 16.18 4.16
CA ARG A 159 13.65 14.94 4.02
C ARG A 159 12.81 13.76 3.49
N LEU A 160 11.82 14.08 2.67
CA LEU A 160 10.97 13.13 1.97
C LEU A 160 11.71 12.57 0.75
N TRP A 161 11.42 11.32 0.40
CA TRP A 161 12.09 10.60 -0.68
C TRP A 161 11.10 10.03 -1.66
N VAL A 162 11.59 9.77 -2.86
CA VAL A 162 10.95 8.95 -3.88
C VAL A 162 11.71 7.63 -3.98
N GLN A 163 11.01 6.51 -4.02
CA GLN A 163 11.64 5.19 -4.15
C GLN A 163 12.45 5.08 -5.46
N PRO A 164 13.48 4.20 -5.52
CA PRO A 164 14.24 3.95 -6.74
C PRO A 164 13.34 3.59 -7.93
N ASP A 165 13.74 4.01 -9.12
CA ASP A 165 13.08 3.58 -10.35
C ASP A 165 13.48 2.14 -10.75
N PRO A 166 12.74 1.49 -11.67
CA PRO A 166 13.09 0.15 -12.14
C PRO A 166 14.48 0.04 -12.78
N ALA A 167 15.02 1.09 -13.37
CA ALA A 167 16.38 1.06 -13.92
C ALA A 167 17.43 1.01 -12.80
N THR A 168 17.31 1.84 -11.77
CA THR A 168 18.18 1.83 -10.58
C THR A 168 18.10 0.51 -9.83
N LEU A 169 16.89 -0.05 -9.65
CA LEU A 169 16.72 -1.34 -8.98
C LEU A 169 17.51 -2.47 -9.66
N ARG A 170 17.64 -2.44 -10.99
CA ARG A 170 18.39 -3.44 -11.76
C ARG A 170 19.90 -3.31 -11.63
N THR A 171 20.39 -2.14 -11.23
CA THR A 171 21.84 -1.87 -11.09
C THR A 171 22.37 -2.17 -9.69
N VAL A 172 21.50 -2.40 -8.70
CA VAL A 172 21.92 -2.70 -7.33
C VAL A 172 22.68 -4.04 -7.29
N PRO A 173 23.97 -4.05 -6.90
CA PRO A 173 24.75 -5.28 -6.79
C PRO A 173 24.17 -6.26 -5.77
N SER A 174 24.32 -7.56 -6.02
CA SER A 174 23.74 -8.63 -5.18
C SER A 174 24.14 -8.53 -3.70
N TRP A 175 25.38 -8.13 -3.40
CA TRP A 175 25.90 -7.98 -2.03
C TRP A 175 25.32 -6.77 -1.30
N GLU A 176 24.90 -5.74 -2.02
CA GLU A 176 24.33 -4.53 -1.42
C GLU A 176 22.94 -4.80 -0.86
N TRP A 177 22.13 -5.63 -1.52
CA TRP A 177 20.83 -6.08 -1.00
C TRP A 177 20.90 -6.68 0.41
N LEU A 178 21.95 -7.44 0.72
CA LEU A 178 22.17 -8.00 2.04
C LEU A 178 22.45 -6.91 3.09
N ARG A 179 23.17 -5.85 2.72
CA ARG A 179 23.39 -4.66 3.59
C ARG A 179 22.10 -3.89 3.85
N LEU A 180 21.13 -3.99 2.95
CA LEU A 180 19.80 -3.43 3.11
C LEU A 180 18.86 -4.36 3.91
N HIS A 181 19.34 -5.50 4.44
CA HIS A 181 18.52 -6.54 5.07
C HIS A 181 17.43 -7.14 4.15
N ILE A 182 17.69 -7.16 2.85
CA ILE A 182 16.83 -7.76 1.84
C ILE A 182 17.52 -9.02 1.35
N ASP A 183 16.95 -10.19 1.68
CA ASP A 183 17.57 -11.47 1.35
C ASP A 183 17.60 -11.75 -0.17
N PRO A 184 18.39 -12.74 -0.63
CA PRO A 184 18.55 -13.06 -2.04
C PRO A 184 17.26 -13.45 -2.78
N ALA A 185 16.28 -14.05 -2.10
CA ALA A 185 15.01 -14.41 -2.72
C ALA A 185 14.18 -13.15 -3.01
N ARG A 186 14.00 -12.28 -2.00
CA ARG A 186 13.27 -11.01 -2.16
C ARG A 186 13.93 -10.08 -3.17
N SER A 187 15.24 -9.87 -3.05
CA SER A 187 15.98 -8.98 -3.98
C SER A 187 15.93 -9.48 -5.42
N ARG A 188 16.05 -10.80 -5.65
CA ARG A 188 15.89 -11.39 -6.99
C ARG A 188 14.51 -11.09 -7.57
N THR A 189 13.44 -11.23 -6.78
CA THR A 189 12.07 -10.93 -7.21
C THR A 189 11.90 -9.44 -7.52
N VAL A 190 12.46 -8.53 -6.71
CA VAL A 190 12.46 -7.08 -7.01
C VAL A 190 13.15 -6.81 -8.35
N VAL A 191 14.34 -7.38 -8.58
CA VAL A 191 15.10 -7.18 -9.82
C VAL A 191 14.36 -7.77 -11.03
N GLN A 192 13.72 -8.94 -10.92
CA GLN A 192 12.92 -9.50 -12.01
C GLN A 192 11.69 -8.64 -12.31
N ALA A 193 10.97 -8.16 -11.30
CA ALA A 193 9.87 -7.22 -11.50
C ALA A 193 10.35 -5.93 -12.18
N ALA A 194 11.49 -5.39 -11.76
CA ALA A 194 12.08 -4.19 -12.34
C ALA A 194 12.48 -4.35 -13.82
N ARG A 195 12.88 -5.55 -14.26
CA ARG A 195 13.16 -5.86 -15.68
C ARG A 195 11.95 -5.71 -16.59
N VAL A 196 10.76 -5.97 -16.06
CA VAL A 196 9.49 -5.86 -16.80
C VAL A 196 8.63 -4.71 -16.28
N GLY A 197 9.22 -3.75 -15.55
CA GLY A 197 8.52 -2.64 -14.90
C GLY A 197 7.51 -1.93 -15.81
N PRO A 198 7.90 -1.47 -17.02
CA PRO A 198 6.96 -0.84 -17.94
C PRO A 198 5.77 -1.72 -18.35
N SER A 199 5.97 -3.04 -18.40
CA SER A 199 4.89 -4.00 -18.69
C SER A 199 3.99 -4.23 -17.48
N LEU A 200 4.54 -4.19 -16.27
CA LEU A 200 3.77 -4.25 -15.03
C LEU A 200 2.90 -3.02 -14.85
N GLU A 201 3.38 -1.81 -15.15
CA GLU A 201 2.56 -0.60 -15.04
C GLU A 201 1.32 -0.65 -15.96
N ARG A 202 1.39 -1.35 -17.11
CA ARG A 202 0.25 -1.50 -18.03
C ARG A 202 -0.87 -2.40 -17.51
N ILE A 203 -0.66 -3.17 -16.43
CA ILE A 203 -1.71 -4.05 -15.90
C ILE A 203 -2.85 -3.27 -15.23
N THR A 204 -2.63 -2.00 -14.87
CA THR A 204 -3.66 -1.13 -14.28
C THR A 204 -4.83 -0.88 -15.24
N ALA A 205 -4.60 -1.05 -16.55
CA ALA A 205 -5.62 -0.97 -17.59
C ALA A 205 -6.36 -2.29 -17.85
N LEU A 206 -6.04 -3.37 -17.12
CA LEU A 206 -6.66 -4.68 -17.25
C LEU A 206 -7.66 -4.90 -16.13
N ASP A 207 -8.54 -5.89 -16.30
CA ASP A 207 -9.35 -6.36 -15.18
C ASP A 207 -8.48 -6.99 -14.08
N HIS A 208 -9.04 -7.01 -12.86
CA HIS A 208 -8.34 -7.46 -11.66
C HIS A 208 -7.87 -8.92 -11.72
N ALA A 209 -8.63 -9.80 -12.38
CA ALA A 209 -8.30 -11.21 -12.51
C ALA A 209 -7.12 -11.43 -13.45
N GLU A 210 -7.11 -10.74 -14.60
CA GLU A 210 -6.01 -10.77 -15.54
C GLU A 210 -4.74 -10.15 -14.96
N ALA A 211 -4.86 -9.05 -14.20
CA ALA A 211 -3.74 -8.47 -13.48
C ALA A 211 -3.13 -9.47 -12.47
N ASP A 212 -3.96 -10.22 -11.72
CA ASP A 212 -3.48 -11.28 -10.83
C ASP A 212 -2.70 -12.35 -11.59
N ARG A 213 -3.26 -12.85 -12.70
CA ARG A 213 -2.59 -13.86 -13.54
C ARG A 213 -1.23 -13.39 -14.00
N ARG A 214 -1.14 -12.15 -14.52
CA ARG A 214 0.11 -11.57 -15.04
C ARG A 214 1.14 -11.36 -13.95
N LEU A 215 0.76 -10.77 -12.81
CA LEU A 215 1.66 -10.58 -11.67
C LEU A 215 2.27 -11.90 -11.21
N ARG A 216 1.44 -12.95 -11.11
CA ARG A 216 1.85 -14.26 -10.61
C ARG A 216 2.63 -15.12 -11.61
N THR A 217 2.85 -14.63 -12.83
CA THR A 217 3.83 -15.24 -13.75
C THR A 217 5.27 -14.99 -13.31
N LEU A 218 5.51 -13.97 -12.49
CA LEU A 218 6.85 -13.62 -12.03
C LEU A 218 7.27 -14.51 -10.84
N PRO A 219 8.43 -15.17 -10.92
CA PRO A 219 8.95 -15.97 -9.81
C PRO A 219 9.09 -15.17 -8.51
N GLY A 220 8.47 -15.68 -7.44
CA GLY A 220 8.44 -15.05 -6.12
C GLY A 220 7.27 -14.08 -5.90
N ILE A 221 6.36 -13.91 -6.87
CA ILE A 221 5.09 -13.22 -6.67
C ILE A 221 3.97 -14.26 -6.50
N GLY A 222 3.57 -14.48 -5.25
CA GLY A 222 2.45 -15.35 -4.89
C GLY A 222 1.12 -14.60 -4.74
N VAL A 223 0.10 -15.31 -4.26
CA VAL A 223 -1.25 -14.74 -4.01
C VAL A 223 -1.20 -13.52 -3.09
N TRP A 224 -0.44 -13.60 -2.00
CA TRP A 224 -0.29 -12.53 -1.03
C TRP A 224 0.29 -11.26 -1.66
N THR A 225 1.43 -11.37 -2.34
CA THR A 225 2.13 -10.21 -2.94
C THR A 225 1.32 -9.60 -4.09
N SER A 226 0.65 -10.43 -4.89
CA SER A 226 -0.24 -9.95 -5.93
C SER A 226 -1.41 -9.15 -5.33
N ALA A 227 -2.03 -9.66 -4.27
CA ALA A 227 -3.12 -8.97 -3.59
C ALA A 227 -2.67 -7.62 -3.00
N GLU A 228 -1.55 -7.59 -2.27
CA GLU A 228 -1.01 -6.35 -1.69
C GLU A 228 -0.69 -5.28 -2.75
N ALA A 229 -0.24 -5.68 -3.94
CA ALA A 229 -0.01 -4.79 -5.06
C ALA A 229 -1.35 -4.30 -5.65
N ARG A 230 -2.25 -5.21 -6.04
CA ARG A 230 -3.53 -4.89 -6.70
C ARG A 230 -4.44 -4.01 -5.85
N VAL A 231 -4.52 -4.26 -4.55
CA VAL A 231 -5.30 -3.41 -3.63
C VAL A 231 -4.85 -1.95 -3.71
N ARG A 232 -3.54 -1.68 -3.69
CA ARG A 232 -3.00 -0.32 -3.60
C ARG A 232 -2.87 0.35 -4.95
N SER A 233 -2.50 -0.38 -5.99
CA SER A 233 -2.30 0.19 -7.33
C SER A 233 -3.57 0.18 -8.16
N MET A 234 -4.51 -0.74 -7.94
CA MET A 234 -5.70 -0.93 -8.78
C MET A 234 -7.03 -0.82 -8.01
N GLY A 235 -6.99 -0.64 -6.69
CA GLY A 235 -8.19 -0.50 -5.87
C GLY A 235 -9.04 -1.78 -5.82
N ASP A 236 -8.40 -2.94 -5.94
CA ASP A 236 -9.07 -4.22 -6.07
C ASP A 236 -9.88 -4.58 -4.81
N PRO A 237 -11.23 -4.63 -4.89
CA PRO A 237 -12.10 -4.88 -3.73
C PRO A 237 -12.14 -6.35 -3.31
N ASP A 238 -11.54 -7.26 -4.07
CA ASP A 238 -11.63 -8.71 -3.88
C ASP A 238 -10.27 -9.38 -3.65
N ALA A 239 -9.18 -8.62 -3.73
CA ALA A 239 -7.81 -9.05 -3.48
C ALA A 239 -7.47 -9.26 -1.99
N VAL A 240 -7.90 -10.39 -1.44
CA VAL A 240 -7.57 -10.78 -0.06
C VAL A 240 -6.09 -11.17 0.07
N SER A 241 -5.45 -10.73 1.15
CA SER A 241 -4.05 -11.05 1.46
C SER A 241 -3.90 -12.46 2.06
N PHE A 242 -4.36 -13.50 1.34
CA PHE A 242 -4.17 -14.90 1.73
C PHE A 242 -2.70 -15.21 1.96
N GLY A 243 -2.36 -15.99 2.97
CA GLY A 243 -0.99 -16.30 3.39
C GLY A 243 -0.40 -15.28 4.36
N ASP A 244 -1.13 -14.21 4.69
CA ASP A 244 -0.74 -13.27 5.74
C ASP A 244 -0.84 -13.93 7.12
N PHE A 245 0.17 -13.69 7.97
CA PHE A 245 0.26 -14.32 9.28
C PHE A 245 -0.90 -13.98 10.23
N HIS A 246 -1.55 -12.84 10.02
CA HIS A 246 -2.59 -12.28 10.87
C HIS A 246 -3.98 -12.31 10.25
N VAL A 247 -4.12 -12.05 8.95
CA VAL A 247 -5.41 -11.82 8.27
C VAL A 247 -6.44 -12.92 8.55
N ALA A 248 -6.15 -14.18 8.25
CA ALA A 248 -7.09 -15.29 8.45
C ALA A 248 -7.55 -15.42 9.90
N LYS A 249 -6.59 -15.32 10.84
CA LYS A 249 -6.86 -15.47 12.28
C LYS A 249 -7.66 -14.29 12.84
N ASP A 250 -7.40 -13.08 12.37
CA ASP A 250 -8.09 -11.87 12.86
C ASP A 250 -9.50 -11.75 12.26
N ILE A 251 -9.67 -12.06 10.97
CA ILE A 251 -11.00 -12.12 10.33
C ILE A 251 -11.83 -13.26 10.90
N GLY A 252 -11.26 -14.47 11.01
CA GLY A 252 -11.94 -15.60 11.66
C GLY A 252 -12.41 -15.22 13.06
N TRP A 253 -11.51 -14.68 13.89
CA TRP A 253 -11.88 -14.25 15.23
C TRP A 253 -12.99 -13.19 15.23
N ALA A 254 -12.91 -12.20 14.34
CA ALA A 254 -13.90 -11.13 14.26
C ALA A 254 -15.29 -11.61 13.83
N LEU A 255 -15.37 -12.61 12.94
CA LEU A 255 -16.63 -13.08 12.38
C LEU A 255 -17.21 -14.32 13.08
N THR A 256 -16.38 -15.17 13.68
CA THR A 256 -16.82 -16.45 14.26
C THR A 256 -16.46 -16.60 15.73
N GLY A 257 -15.66 -15.69 16.29
CA GLY A 257 -15.13 -15.81 17.66
C GLY A 257 -13.99 -16.82 17.81
N ALA A 258 -13.50 -17.41 16.72
CA ALA A 258 -12.39 -18.36 16.71
C ALA A 258 -11.45 -18.10 15.52
N PRO A 259 -10.12 -18.31 15.66
CA PRO A 259 -9.21 -18.15 14.52
C PRO A 259 -9.45 -19.25 13.48
N VAL A 260 -9.28 -18.90 12.20
CA VAL A 260 -9.26 -19.84 11.07
C VAL A 260 -7.90 -19.80 10.36
N ASP A 261 -7.63 -20.81 9.53
CA ASP A 261 -6.54 -20.80 8.56
C ASP A 261 -6.99 -20.20 7.21
N ASP A 262 -6.13 -20.22 6.20
CA ASP A 262 -6.41 -19.60 4.90
C ASP A 262 -7.55 -20.29 4.14
N ASP A 263 -7.67 -21.61 4.25
CA ASP A 263 -8.74 -22.38 3.59
C ASP A 263 -10.09 -22.05 4.25
N GLY A 264 -10.14 -22.06 5.60
CA GLY A 264 -11.30 -21.60 6.34
C GLY A 264 -11.63 -20.12 6.09
N LEU A 265 -10.63 -19.26 5.89
CA LEU A 265 -10.85 -17.87 5.49
C LEU A 265 -11.49 -17.78 4.10
N ALA A 266 -11.04 -18.59 3.14
CA ALA A 266 -11.57 -18.58 1.79
C ALA A 266 -13.05 -18.99 1.77
N GLU A 267 -13.43 -20.02 2.52
CA GLU A 267 -14.82 -20.42 2.71
C GLU A 267 -15.65 -19.33 3.40
N LEU A 268 -15.11 -18.75 4.49
CA LEU A 268 -15.78 -17.72 5.26
C LEU A 268 -16.08 -16.46 4.44
N LEU A 269 -15.18 -16.09 3.52
CA LEU A 269 -15.32 -14.87 2.71
C LEU A 269 -16.17 -15.05 1.46
N GLU A 270 -16.57 -16.28 1.11
CA GLU A 270 -17.36 -16.58 -0.10
C GLU A 270 -18.64 -15.74 -0.25
N PRO A 271 -19.42 -15.46 0.82
CA PRO A 271 -20.63 -14.63 0.71
C PRO A 271 -20.38 -13.18 0.24
N TRP A 272 -19.12 -12.72 0.28
CA TRP A 272 -18.68 -11.39 -0.15
C TRP A 272 -17.81 -11.42 -1.41
N ARG A 273 -17.86 -12.49 -2.22
CA ARG A 273 -17.17 -12.55 -3.52
C ARG A 273 -17.40 -11.27 -4.33
N GLY A 274 -16.31 -10.68 -4.83
CA GLY A 274 -16.29 -9.36 -5.47
C GLY A 274 -15.94 -8.22 -4.52
N HIS A 275 -15.99 -8.44 -3.22
CA HIS A 275 -15.70 -7.47 -2.16
C HIS A 275 -14.95 -8.09 -0.96
N ARG A 276 -14.27 -9.23 -1.13
CA ARG A 276 -13.65 -9.95 -0.01
C ARG A 276 -12.54 -9.13 0.68
N TYR A 277 -11.78 -8.32 -0.06
CA TYR A 277 -10.83 -7.39 0.55
C TYR A 277 -11.54 -6.30 1.37
N ARG A 278 -12.75 -5.88 0.98
CA ARG A 278 -13.54 -4.92 1.77
C ARG A 278 -13.82 -5.43 3.19
N VAL A 279 -14.10 -6.73 3.34
CA VAL A 279 -14.24 -7.38 4.65
C VAL A 279 -12.94 -7.29 5.44
N GLN A 280 -11.81 -7.66 4.84
CA GLN A 280 -10.48 -7.54 5.45
C GLN A 280 -10.19 -6.09 5.91
N ALA A 281 -10.48 -5.10 5.07
CA ALA A 281 -10.26 -3.70 5.38
C ALA A 281 -11.15 -3.18 6.50
N LEU A 282 -12.44 -3.54 6.53
CA LEU A 282 -13.39 -3.15 7.58
C LEU A 282 -13.00 -3.74 8.94
N VAL A 283 -12.60 -5.01 8.98
CA VAL A 283 -12.05 -5.65 10.20
C VAL A 283 -10.82 -4.90 10.69
N GLY A 284 -9.92 -4.52 9.78
CA GLY A 284 -8.73 -3.73 10.09
C GLY A 284 -9.04 -2.33 10.62
N LEU A 285 -9.96 -1.60 9.98
CA LEU A 285 -10.40 -0.25 10.37
C LEU A 285 -11.05 -0.23 11.74
N ALA A 286 -11.89 -1.22 12.03
CA ALA A 286 -12.52 -1.40 13.34
C ALA A 286 -11.55 -1.93 14.41
N ALA A 287 -10.27 -2.15 14.06
CA ALA A 287 -9.23 -2.69 14.94
C ALA A 287 -9.60 -4.02 15.62
N LEU A 288 -10.42 -4.82 14.94
CA LEU A 288 -10.93 -6.09 15.42
C LEU A 288 -9.85 -7.15 15.21
N ARG A 289 -9.27 -7.61 16.31
CA ARG A 289 -8.16 -8.55 16.30
C ARG A 289 -8.30 -9.55 17.44
N ARG A 290 -7.77 -10.75 17.23
CA ARG A 290 -7.74 -11.76 18.30
C ARG A 290 -6.92 -11.25 19.50
N PRO A 291 -7.23 -11.68 20.74
CA PRO A 291 -6.41 -11.39 21.91
C PRO A 291 -4.96 -11.84 21.71
N ARG A 292 -4.01 -10.98 22.10
CA ARG A 292 -2.57 -11.29 21.99
C ARG A 292 -2.18 -12.28 23.09
N ARG A 293 -1.69 -13.46 22.72
CA ARG A 293 -1.20 -14.51 23.64
C ARG A 293 0.33 -14.67 23.62
N GLY A 294 1.07 -13.55 23.63
CA GLY A 294 2.54 -13.59 23.70
C GLY A 294 3.26 -12.29 23.32
N PRO A 295 4.54 -12.16 23.71
CA PRO A 295 5.39 -11.02 23.35
C PRO A 295 5.64 -10.96 21.83
N ARG A 296 6.03 -9.77 21.31
CA ARG A 296 6.40 -9.63 19.89
C ARG A 296 7.65 -10.45 19.60
N MET A 297 7.67 -11.16 18.47
CA MET A 297 8.88 -11.84 17.99
C MET A 297 10.04 -10.83 17.91
N SER A 298 11.18 -11.18 18.47
CA SER A 298 12.41 -10.40 18.40
C SER A 298 12.99 -10.45 16.98
N LEU A 299 13.77 -9.44 16.62
CA LEU A 299 14.47 -9.42 15.35
C LEU A 299 15.51 -10.56 15.32
N PRO A 300 15.60 -11.34 14.24
CA PRO A 300 16.68 -12.30 14.03
C PRO A 300 18.05 -11.62 14.07
N THR A 301 19.02 -12.24 14.74
CA THR A 301 20.38 -11.69 14.96
C THR A 301 21.45 -12.27 14.03
N HIS A 302 21.08 -13.17 13.11
CA HIS A 302 22.03 -14.03 12.38
C HIS A 302 22.44 -13.51 10.98
N TYR A 303 22.02 -12.31 10.58
CA TYR A 303 22.55 -11.68 9.37
C TYR A 303 23.85 -10.91 9.72
N PRO A 304 24.92 -11.03 8.91
CA PRO A 304 26.17 -10.34 9.17
C PRO A 304 25.96 -8.83 9.01
N VAL A 305 25.92 -8.12 10.14
CA VAL A 305 25.93 -6.65 10.16
C VAL A 305 27.35 -6.24 10.53
N GLY A 306 28.01 -5.52 9.62
CA GLY A 306 29.17 -4.73 10.00
C GLY A 306 28.74 -3.60 10.95
N PRO A 307 29.64 -3.11 11.81
CA PRO A 307 29.36 -2.05 12.77
C PRO A 307 28.86 -0.75 12.12
#